data_AF-A0A1Z8SRI5-F1
#
_entry.id   AF-A0A1Z8SRI5-F1
#
_cell.length_a   1.000
_cell.length_b   1.000
_cell.length_c   1.000
_cell.angle_alpha   90.00
_cell.angle_beta   90.00
_cell.angle_gamma   90.00
#
_symmetry.space_group_name_H-M   'P 1'
#
loop_
_entity.id
_entity.type
_entity.pdbx_description
1 polymer ?
#
loop_
_entity_poly.entity_id
_entity_poly.type
_entity_poly.pdbx_seq_one_letter_code
_entity_poly.pdbx_strand_id
1 'polypeptide(L)' 'MTGGIACGKSTALGILGQLGWQTISTDAIVADLLQNDYSLKKALKTKWGPRVFDD' A
#
# COMPACT_ATOMS: atom_id res chain seq x y z
N MET A 1 13.08 1.82 1.68
CA MET A 1 13.40 3.09 2.39
C MET A 1 12.51 3.20 3.61
N THR A 2 13.08 3.55 4.77
CA THR A 2 12.32 3.84 6.01
C THR A 2 12.71 5.23 6.53
N GLY A 3 11.87 5.82 7.39
CA GLY A 3 12.04 7.19 7.88
C GLY A 3 10.73 7.78 8.39
N GLY A 4 10.79 8.88 9.13
CA GLY A 4 9.63 9.54 9.75
C GLY A 4 8.53 9.92 8.75
N ILE A 5 7.31 10.10 9.26
CA ILE A 5 6.20 10.65 8.46
C ILE A 5 6.65 12.00 7.86
N ALA A 6 6.27 12.25 6.60
CA ALA A 6 6.64 13.44 5.82
C ALA A 6 8.13 13.63 5.44
N CYS A 7 9.04 12.67 5.71
CA CYS A 7 10.44 12.77 5.26
C CYS A 7 10.67 12.57 3.73
N GLY A 8 9.65 12.72 2.89
CA GLY A 8 9.81 12.64 1.43
C GLY A 8 10.16 11.26 0.87
N LYS A 9 9.87 10.17 1.60
CA LYS A 9 10.24 8.80 1.20
C LYS A 9 9.66 8.38 -0.15
N SER A 10 8.39 8.70 -0.42
CA SER A 10 7.74 8.40 -1.69
C SER A 10 8.36 9.20 -2.84
N THR A 11 8.73 10.47 -2.59
CA THR A 11 9.44 11.31 -3.56
C THR A 11 10.83 10.75 -3.87
N ALA A 12 11.59 10.33 -2.86
CA ALA A 12 12.90 9.73 -3.04
C ALA A 12 12.84 8.37 -3.76
N LEU A 13 11.84 7.54 -3.45
CA LEU A 13 11.56 6.31 -4.21
C LEU A 13 11.24 6.62 -5.68
N GLY A 14 10.46 7.66 -5.96
CA GLY A 14 10.17 8.10 -7.33
C GLY A 14 11.43 8.52 -8.09
N ILE A 15 12.33 9.27 -7.45
CA ILE A 15 13.61 9.68 -8.05
C ILE A 15 14.50 8.46 -8.32
N LEU A 16 14.60 7.52 -7.37
CA LEU A 16 15.37 6.28 -7.59
C LEU A 16 14.80 5.46 -8.75
N GLY A 17 13.47 5.38 -8.86
CA GLY A 17 12.81 4.76 -10.01
C GLY A 17 13.17 5.42 -11.34
N GLN A 18 13.19 6.76 -11.40
CA GLN A 18 13.61 7.50 -12.59
C GLN A 18 15.08 7.28 -12.95
N LEU A 19 15.94 7.01 -11.96
CA LEU A 19 17.35 6.67 -12.16
C LEU A 19 17.57 5.20 -12.54
N GLY A 20 16.50 4.45 -12.84
CA GLY A 20 16.56 3.07 -13.33
C GLY A 20 16.58 2.01 -12.24
N TRP A 21 16.35 2.39 -10.98
CA TRP A 21 16.31 1.43 -9.88
C TRP A 21 14.95 0.73 -9.83
N GLN A 22 14.95 -0.58 -9.65
CA GLN A 22 13.74 -1.32 -9.33
C GLN A 22 13.30 -0.92 -7.91
N THR A 23 12.14 -0.27 -7.81
CA THR A 23 11.58 0.19 -6.53
C THR A 23 10.35 -0.64 -6.17
N ILE A 24 10.28 -1.07 -4.92
CA ILE A 24 9.14 -1.80 -4.38
C ILE A 24 8.51 -0.92 -3.30
N SER A 25 7.24 -0.58 -3.49
CA SER A 25 6.44 0.16 -2.51
C SER A 25 5.49 -0.78 -1.80
N THR A 26 5.68 -1.00 -0.50
CA THR A 26 4.80 -1.83 0.32
C THR A 26 3.38 -1.26 0.37
N ASP A 27 3.25 0.07 0.42
CA ASP A 27 1.95 0.74 0.43
C ASP A 27 1.18 0.48 -0.86
N ALA A 28 1.88 0.51 -2.01
CA ALA A 28 1.27 0.20 -3.31
C ALA A 28 0.83 -1.27 -3.38
N ILE A 29 1.65 -2.20 -2.88
CA ILE A 29 1.30 -3.62 -2.83
C ILE A 29 0.08 -3.85 -1.94
N VAL A 30 0.04 -3.24 -0.76
CA VAL A 30 -1.11 -3.40 0.15
C VAL A 30 -2.37 -2.79 -0.42
N ALA A 31 -2.28 -1.63 -1.10
CA ALA A 31 -3.41 -1.04 -1.80
C ALA A 31 -3.94 -1.95 -2.91
N ASP A 32 -3.05 -2.55 -3.71
CA ASP A 32 -3.41 -3.51 -4.76
C ASP A 32 -4.08 -4.76 -4.18
N LEU A 33 -3.48 -5.36 -3.13
CA LEU A 33 -4.07 -6.50 -2.43
C LEU A 33 -5.46 -6.16 -1.88
N LEU A 34 -5.62 -4.99 -1.26
CA LEU A 34 -6.91 -4.55 -0.74
C LEU A 34 -7.94 -4.34 -1.86
N GLN A 35 -7.52 -3.97 -3.07
CA GLN A 35 -8.41 -3.77 -4.22
C GLN A 35 -8.76 -5.08 -4.93
N ASN A 36 -7.81 -5.99 -5.10
CA ASN A 36 -7.92 -7.12 -6.02
C ASN A 36 -8.06 -8.49 -5.33
N ASP A 37 -7.67 -8.63 -4.06
CA ASP A 37 -7.78 -9.89 -3.34
C ASP A 37 -9.15 -10.04 -2.63
N TYR A 38 -10.02 -10.85 -3.22
CA TYR A 38 -11.33 -11.16 -2.66
C TYR A 38 -11.26 -11.92 -1.33
N SER A 39 -10.29 -12.80 -1.17
CA SER A 39 -10.11 -13.59 0.06
C SER A 39 -9.68 -12.69 1.21
N LEU A 40 -8.79 -11.74 0.95
CA LEU A 40 -8.41 -10.70 1.91
C LEU A 40 -9.61 -9.84 2.31
N LYS A 41 -10.38 -9.33 1.34
CA LYS A 41 -11.60 -8.56 1.63
C LYS A 41 -12.59 -9.36 2.48
N LYS A 42 -12.78 -10.65 2.17
CA LYS A 42 -13.65 -11.54 2.95
C LYS A 42 -13.13 -11.70 4.38
N ALA A 43 -11.83 -11.92 4.57
CA ALA A 43 -11.23 -12.03 5.89
C ALA A 43 -11.40 -10.73 6.71
N LEU A 44 -11.20 -9.57 6.08
CA LEU A 44 -11.43 -8.26 6.69
C LEU A 44 -12.89 -8.09 7.13
N LYS A 45 -13.86 -8.40 6.24
CA LYS A 45 -15.29 -8.33 6.57
C LYS A 45 -15.69 -9.28 7.70
N THR A 46 -15.17 -10.51 7.70
CA THR A 46 -15.47 -11.50 8.74
C THR A 46 -14.99 -11.03 10.11
N LYS A 47 -13.81 -10.40 10.18
CA LYS A 47 -13.18 -10.04 11.46
C LYS A 47 -13.66 -8.69 12.01
N TRP A 48 -13.91 -7.70 11.15
CA TRP A 48 -14.24 -6.33 11.59
C TRP A 48 -15.63 -5.85 11.14
N GLY A 49 -16.38 -6.67 10.41
CA GLY A 49 -17.69 -6.32 9.87
C GLY A 49 -17.60 -5.55 8.54
N PRO A 50 -18.74 -5.30 7.88
CA PRO A 50 -18.78 -4.64 6.57
C PRO A 50 -18.37 -3.16 6.62
N ARG A 51 -18.51 -2.50 7.78
CA ARG A 51 -18.30 -1.05 7.95
C ARG A 51 -16.88 -0.57 7.61
N VAL A 52 -15.90 -1.45 7.59
CA VAL A 52 -14.51 -1.10 7.21
C VAL A 52 -14.35 -0.82 5.71
N PHE A 53 -15.41 -1.03 4.92
CA PHE A 53 -15.47 -0.70 3.49
C PHE A 53 -16.51 0.38 3.17
N ASP A 54 -17.09 1.02 4.20
CA ASP A 54 -17.96 2.17 4.00
C ASP A 54 -17.09 3.42 3.83
N ASP A 55 -17.43 4.30 2.88
CA ASP A 55 -16.72 5.56 2.59
C ASP A 55 -16.89 6.62 3.69
#